data_AF-A0A355IUU4-F1
#
_entry.id   AF-A0A355IUU4-F1
#
_cell.length_a   1.000
_cell.length_b   1.000
_cell.length_c   1.000
_cell.angle_alpha   90.00
_cell.angle_beta   90.00
_cell.angle_gamma   90.00
#
_symmetry.space_group_name_H-M   'P 1'
#
loop_
_entity.id
_entity.type
_entity.pdbx_description
1 polymer ?
#
loop_
_entity_poly.entity_id
_entity_poly.type
_entity_poly.pdbx_seq_one_letter_code
_entity_poly.pdbx_strand_id
1 'polypeptide(L)'
;MKELIGVALFLLITGALVAQDLVQWRGPDRSGIYPDKGLLKEWPAAGPELLLEVDGLGGGYSSPVVYHDVIYVTGIRDSSDIITAIKMDGEKIWEKVYGRAWYRSYPENRSTPTIENGKIYLVSGMGEVVCLDAVSGNEVWKVDAHSTFKGELQNWGIAESVLLTDRAAIYTVGGEETSVIALDKINGNLLWKSKSLGGPRAYASPSLIEKNGMMLILAQTSNDLIALDPANGNVVWSYDLFQYHTHRMGKGAQTNTALFYNDEIFVTSGYDHPGTMFSLADDAKSVSLKWKNDTLDCHIGGVVMVDGKIFGSNWASNTGGNWACLDWKTGKTMYEETWNNKGSVIAADGMLYCYEEKGGNLALVRPNPEKFDIVSSFKIEKGTGPHWAHPSIYGGKLFVRHGEVLMVYKISN
;
A
#
# COMPACT_ATOMS: atom_id res chain seq x y z
N MET A 1 -43.30 50.65 -30.66
CA MET A 1 -42.80 50.99 -29.31
C MET A 1 -42.25 49.71 -28.70
N LYS A 2 -40.91 49.63 -28.59
CA LYS A 2 -40.05 48.77 -27.74
C LYS A 2 -40.46 47.30 -27.52
N GLU A 3 -39.76 46.40 -28.23
CA GLU A 3 -39.59 45.00 -27.83
C GLU A 3 -38.61 44.91 -26.65
N LEU A 4 -38.99 44.20 -25.59
CA LEU A 4 -38.14 43.90 -24.44
C LEU A 4 -37.54 42.50 -24.65
N ILE A 5 -36.24 42.45 -24.96
CA ILE A 5 -35.47 41.19 -24.98
C ILE A 5 -35.01 40.92 -23.55
N GLY A 6 -35.58 39.91 -22.91
CA GLY A 6 -35.12 39.39 -21.63
C GLY A 6 -33.89 38.50 -21.82
N VAL A 7 -32.73 38.94 -21.36
CA VAL A 7 -31.51 38.14 -21.31
C VAL A 7 -31.52 37.33 -20.00
N ALA A 8 -31.68 36.02 -20.10
CA ALA A 8 -31.50 35.10 -18.98
C ALA A 8 -30.00 34.84 -18.77
N LEU A 9 -29.47 35.25 -17.63
CA LEU A 9 -28.08 35.03 -17.23
C LEU A 9 -27.95 33.61 -16.65
N PHE A 10 -27.42 32.67 -17.41
CA PHE A 10 -27.03 31.35 -16.89
C PHE A 10 -25.73 31.49 -16.10
N LEU A 11 -25.81 31.43 -14.77
CA LEU A 11 -24.65 31.25 -13.90
C LEU A 11 -24.13 29.82 -14.03
N LEU A 12 -23.06 29.64 -14.80
CA LEU A 12 -22.22 28.45 -14.77
C LEU A 12 -21.47 28.42 -13.44
N ILE A 13 -21.95 27.61 -12.49
CA ILE A 13 -21.18 27.23 -11.30
C ILE A 13 -20.13 26.22 -11.77
N THR A 14 -18.95 26.71 -12.15
CA THR A 14 -17.77 25.87 -12.29
C THR A 14 -17.30 25.50 -10.90
N GLY A 15 -17.71 24.31 -10.42
CA GLY A 15 -17.08 23.71 -9.25
C GLY A 15 -15.61 23.48 -9.57
N ALA A 16 -14.72 24.23 -8.91
CA ALA A 16 -13.32 23.88 -8.91
C ALA A 16 -13.21 22.51 -8.24
N LEU A 17 -12.82 21.49 -9.00
CA LEU A 17 -12.40 20.21 -8.44
C LEU A 17 -11.14 20.54 -7.63
N VAL A 18 -11.30 20.72 -6.32
CA VAL A 18 -10.15 20.74 -5.42
C VAL A 18 -9.62 19.32 -5.47
N ALA A 19 -8.48 19.12 -6.14
CA ALA A 19 -7.80 17.85 -6.12
C ALA A 19 -7.62 17.46 -4.65
N GLN A 20 -8.09 16.27 -4.29
CA GLN A 20 -8.01 15.79 -2.92
C GLN A 20 -6.53 15.69 -2.53
N ASP A 21 -6.16 16.42 -1.49
CA ASP A 21 -4.79 16.51 -1.00
C ASP A 21 -4.49 15.27 -0.15
N LEU A 22 -4.19 14.17 -0.83
CA LEU A 22 -4.09 12.81 -0.30
C LEU A 22 -2.70 12.23 -0.54
N VAL A 23 -2.11 11.68 0.52
CA VAL A 23 -0.86 10.91 0.49
C VAL A 23 -1.11 9.56 1.15
N GLN A 24 -0.69 8.47 0.52
CA GLN A 24 -0.99 7.13 1.01
C GLN A 24 0.01 6.06 0.57
N TRP A 25 -0.18 4.85 1.12
CA TRP A 25 0.51 3.61 0.77
C TRP A 25 0.64 3.42 -0.73
N ARG A 26 1.88 3.16 -1.20
CA ARG A 26 2.19 2.84 -2.61
C ARG A 26 1.74 3.89 -3.63
N GLY A 27 1.74 5.17 -3.25
CA GLY A 27 1.44 6.28 -4.15
C GLY A 27 -0.06 6.57 -4.31
N PRO A 28 -0.44 7.50 -5.20
CA PRO A 28 -1.79 8.05 -5.27
C PRO A 28 -2.92 7.03 -5.43
N ASP A 29 -2.67 5.95 -6.18
CA ASP A 29 -3.68 4.91 -6.47
C ASP A 29 -3.39 3.57 -5.79
N ARG A 30 -2.46 3.54 -4.81
CA ARG A 30 -1.96 2.30 -4.17
C ARG A 30 -1.33 1.27 -5.13
N SER A 31 -0.98 1.70 -6.34
CA SER A 31 -0.46 0.85 -7.42
C SER A 31 1.05 0.61 -7.35
N GLY A 32 1.77 1.40 -6.54
CA GLY A 32 3.23 1.44 -6.48
C GLY A 32 3.85 2.33 -7.56
N ILE A 33 3.04 3.10 -8.30
CA ILE A 33 3.49 4.01 -9.35
C ILE A 33 3.42 5.44 -8.83
N TYR A 34 4.57 6.12 -8.79
CA TYR A 34 4.70 7.50 -8.34
C TYR A 34 4.69 8.47 -9.53
N PRO A 35 4.08 9.66 -9.39
CA PRO A 35 3.83 10.57 -10.50
C PRO A 35 5.06 11.40 -10.91
N ASP A 36 6.09 11.46 -10.08
CA ASP A 36 7.32 12.22 -10.32
C ASP A 36 7.93 11.96 -11.71
N LYS A 37 8.46 13.04 -12.30
CA LYS A 37 9.07 13.09 -13.64
C LYS A 37 10.43 13.77 -13.59
N GLY A 38 11.21 13.63 -14.67
CA GLY A 38 12.54 14.25 -14.77
C GLY A 38 13.55 13.57 -13.84
N LEU A 39 13.34 12.28 -13.58
CA LEU A 39 14.17 11.48 -12.70
C LEU A 39 15.38 10.91 -13.45
N LEU A 40 16.47 10.66 -12.73
CA LEU A 40 17.67 9.99 -13.23
C LEU A 40 17.29 8.66 -13.89
N LYS A 41 17.89 8.36 -15.04
CA LYS A 41 17.76 7.07 -15.75
C LYS A 41 18.91 6.11 -15.49
N GLU A 42 19.94 6.60 -14.81
CA GLU A 42 21.12 5.87 -14.37
C GLU A 42 21.66 6.59 -13.13
N TRP A 43 22.06 5.82 -12.13
CA TRP A 43 22.71 6.34 -10.93
C TRP A 43 24.23 6.20 -11.02
N PRO A 44 24.99 7.07 -10.34
CA PRO A 44 26.41 6.84 -10.11
C PRO A 44 26.66 5.48 -9.44
N ALA A 45 27.86 4.91 -9.59
CA ALA A 45 28.21 3.62 -9.00
C ALA A 45 28.09 3.59 -7.46
N ALA A 46 28.27 4.73 -6.79
CA ALA A 46 28.06 4.88 -5.35
C ALA A 46 26.59 5.04 -4.94
N GLY A 47 25.67 5.08 -5.91
CA GLY A 47 24.28 5.46 -5.74
C GLY A 47 24.03 6.95 -6.00
N PRO A 48 22.75 7.36 -6.02
CA PRO A 48 22.35 8.77 -6.04
C PRO A 48 22.89 9.53 -4.81
N GLU A 49 22.92 10.86 -4.89
CA GLU A 49 23.37 11.72 -3.79
C GLU A 49 22.48 11.51 -2.54
N LEU A 50 23.08 11.12 -1.42
CA LEU A 50 22.41 11.06 -0.12
C LEU A 50 22.22 12.49 0.41
N LEU A 51 20.97 12.94 0.52
CA LEU A 51 20.61 14.27 1.02
C LEU A 51 20.39 14.29 2.53
N LEU A 52 19.82 13.21 3.07
CA LEU A 52 19.40 13.15 4.46
C LEU A 52 19.53 11.71 5.00
N GLU A 53 20.01 11.60 6.23
CA GLU A 53 20.00 10.38 7.04
C GLU A 53 19.42 10.76 8.42
N VAL A 54 18.36 10.07 8.85
CA VAL A 54 17.76 10.23 10.18
C VAL A 54 17.65 8.87 10.83
N ASP A 55 18.19 8.75 12.05
CA ASP A 55 18.17 7.52 12.86
C ASP A 55 17.27 7.71 14.10
N GLY A 56 16.98 6.61 14.81
CA GLY A 56 16.19 6.61 16.03
C GLY A 56 14.70 6.78 15.81
N LEU A 57 14.19 6.47 14.61
CA LEU A 57 12.76 6.59 14.25
C LEU A 57 11.91 5.43 14.77
N GLY A 58 12.52 4.52 15.54
CA GLY A 58 11.91 3.27 16.01
C GLY A 58 11.85 2.21 14.91
N GLY A 59 11.88 0.95 15.32
CA GLY A 59 11.83 -0.19 14.40
C GLY A 59 10.55 -0.20 13.56
N GLY A 60 10.70 -0.29 12.23
CA GLY A 60 9.56 -0.34 11.33
C GLY A 60 9.91 -0.77 9.91
N TYR A 61 8.90 -1.28 9.23
CA TYR A 61 8.87 -1.71 7.84
C TYR A 61 7.81 -0.95 7.03
N SER A 62 7.23 0.13 7.56
CA SER A 62 6.30 0.99 6.83
C SER A 62 7.02 1.89 5.84
N SER A 63 6.33 2.28 4.76
CA SER A 63 6.83 3.29 3.85
C SER A 63 6.84 4.67 4.51
N PRO A 64 7.92 5.45 4.35
CA PRO A 64 7.87 6.89 4.62
C PRO A 64 6.87 7.55 3.66
N VAL A 65 6.13 8.54 4.15
CA VAL A 65 5.31 9.39 3.29
C VAL A 65 5.67 10.85 3.50
N VAL A 66 5.47 11.67 2.47
CA VAL A 66 5.70 13.12 2.54
C VAL A 66 4.40 13.85 2.26
N TYR A 67 4.01 14.72 3.18
CA TYR A 67 2.84 15.59 3.04
C TYR A 67 3.26 17.03 3.33
N HIS A 68 3.17 17.90 2.31
CA HIS A 68 3.56 19.32 2.35
C HIS A 68 4.96 19.52 2.94
N ASP A 69 5.95 18.80 2.38
CA ASP A 69 7.36 18.85 2.80
C ASP A 69 7.60 18.47 4.28
N VAL A 70 6.70 17.68 4.87
CA VAL A 70 6.91 17.01 6.14
C VAL A 70 6.93 15.50 5.91
N ILE A 71 7.98 14.84 6.38
CA ILE A 71 8.17 13.40 6.30
C ILE A 71 7.49 12.77 7.53
N TYR A 72 6.66 11.76 7.29
CA TYR A 72 5.99 10.99 8.32
C TYR A 72 6.46 9.53 8.28
N VAL A 73 6.90 9.04 9.45
CA VAL A 73 7.47 7.69 9.60
C VAL A 73 6.89 7.05 10.87
N THR A 74 6.35 5.83 10.76
CA THR A 74 5.82 5.08 11.93
C THR A 74 6.84 4.11 12.48
N GLY A 75 6.94 3.87 13.78
CA GLY A 75 7.90 2.91 14.33
C GLY A 75 7.36 2.25 15.59
N ILE A 76 8.17 1.40 16.21
CA ILE A 76 7.92 0.87 17.55
C ILE A 76 8.90 1.49 18.55
N ARG A 77 8.40 1.86 19.73
CA ARG A 77 9.21 2.17 20.90
C ARG A 77 8.49 1.78 22.17
N ASP A 78 9.19 1.14 23.11
CA ASP A 78 8.65 0.77 24.43
C ASP A 78 7.27 0.06 24.35
N SER A 79 7.16 -0.93 23.45
CA SER A 79 5.92 -1.69 23.16
C SER A 79 4.74 -0.88 22.62
N SER A 80 4.99 0.35 22.16
CA SER A 80 4.00 1.24 21.57
C SER A 80 4.34 1.54 20.13
N ASP A 81 3.32 1.65 19.28
CA ASP A 81 3.49 2.22 17.95
C ASP A 81 3.56 3.74 18.06
N ILE A 82 4.55 4.30 17.39
CA ILE A 82 4.81 5.74 17.31
C ILE A 82 4.71 6.23 15.87
N ILE A 83 4.41 7.50 15.70
CA ILE A 83 4.61 8.23 14.45
C ILE A 83 5.46 9.46 14.72
N THR A 84 6.41 9.72 13.83
CA THR A 84 7.35 10.85 13.88
C THR A 84 7.14 11.72 12.65
N ALA A 85 6.98 13.02 12.87
CA ALA A 85 6.98 14.04 11.83
C ALA A 85 8.35 14.74 11.80
N ILE A 86 8.93 14.86 10.61
CA ILE A 86 10.30 15.31 10.39
C ILE A 86 10.29 16.33 9.25
N LYS A 87 11.03 17.43 9.38
CA LYS A 87 11.27 18.35 8.28
C LYS A 87 12.15 17.70 7.20
N MET A 88 12.15 18.26 6.00
CA MET A 88 13.02 17.81 4.90
C MET A 88 14.53 17.93 5.18
N ASP A 89 14.94 18.67 6.21
CA ASP A 89 16.32 18.79 6.68
C ASP A 89 16.68 17.78 7.79
N GLY A 90 15.74 16.94 8.21
CA GLY A 90 15.94 15.94 9.26
C GLY A 90 15.54 16.36 10.67
N GLU A 91 15.17 17.62 10.90
CA GLU A 91 14.74 18.06 12.22
C GLU A 91 13.39 17.44 12.59
N LYS A 92 13.34 16.75 13.74
CA LYS A 92 12.09 16.22 14.30
C LYS A 92 11.18 17.37 14.73
N ILE A 93 9.96 17.39 14.17
CA ILE A 93 8.91 18.34 14.55
C ILE A 93 8.21 17.83 15.81
N TRP A 94 7.69 16.60 15.75
CA TRP A 94 7.02 15.94 16.87
C TRP A 94 7.08 14.42 16.72
N GLU A 95 6.78 13.73 17.82
CA GLU A 95 6.61 12.29 17.85
C GLU A 95 5.51 11.93 18.84
N LYS A 96 4.68 10.95 18.48
CA LYS A 96 3.47 10.60 19.23
C LYS A 96 3.28 9.10 19.25
N VAL A 97 2.94 8.57 20.42
CA VAL A 97 2.39 7.22 20.57
C VAL A 97 0.93 7.26 20.09
N TYR A 98 0.54 6.33 19.23
CA TYR A 98 -0.85 6.24 18.76
C TYR A 98 -1.54 4.92 19.13
N GLY A 99 -0.80 3.87 19.49
CA GLY A 99 -1.42 2.63 19.95
C GLY A 99 -0.43 1.60 20.46
N ARG A 100 -0.96 0.45 20.84
CA ARG A 100 -0.18 -0.71 21.27
C ARG A 100 0.44 -1.38 20.06
N ALA A 101 1.74 -1.65 20.15
CA ALA A 101 2.43 -2.37 19.11
C ALA A 101 2.13 -3.87 19.16
N TRP A 102 2.37 -4.53 18.02
CA TRP A 102 2.43 -5.98 17.97
C TRP A 102 3.61 -6.48 18.80
N TYR A 103 3.43 -7.58 19.53
CA TYR A 103 4.41 -8.07 20.50
C TYR A 103 4.95 -9.48 20.20
N ARG A 104 4.52 -10.11 19.11
CA ARG A 104 5.03 -11.43 18.70
C ARG A 104 6.03 -11.29 17.55
N SER A 105 6.20 -12.36 16.76
CA SER A 105 7.14 -12.44 15.64
C SER A 105 7.05 -11.23 14.71
N TYR A 106 8.20 -10.62 14.42
CA TYR A 106 8.32 -9.38 13.64
C TYR A 106 7.45 -8.26 14.24
N PRO A 107 7.77 -7.78 15.47
CA PRO A 107 6.96 -6.79 16.20
C PRO A 107 6.91 -5.41 15.54
N GLU A 108 7.88 -5.10 14.68
CA GLU A 108 8.05 -3.79 14.08
C GLU A 108 6.84 -3.35 13.24
N ASN A 109 6.59 -2.04 13.25
CA ASN A 109 5.41 -1.45 12.62
C ASN A 109 5.44 -1.60 11.08
N ARG A 110 4.31 -1.93 10.45
CA ARG A 110 4.19 -2.11 8.99
C ARG A 110 3.16 -1.18 8.33
N SER A 111 2.32 -0.52 9.12
CA SER A 111 1.21 0.30 8.61
C SER A 111 1.72 1.65 8.15
N THR A 112 1.49 1.98 6.88
CA THR A 112 1.86 3.29 6.31
C THR A 112 0.76 4.31 6.60
N PRO A 113 1.09 5.53 7.08
CA PRO A 113 0.10 6.57 7.31
C PRO A 113 -0.61 6.98 6.02
N THR A 114 -1.92 7.17 6.11
CA THR A 114 -2.71 7.84 5.07
C THR A 114 -3.01 9.25 5.55
N ILE A 115 -2.66 10.26 4.77
CA ILE A 115 -2.80 11.67 5.15
C ILE A 115 -3.72 12.36 4.16
N GLU A 116 -4.76 13.00 4.66
CA GLU A 116 -5.69 13.78 3.84
C GLU A 116 -6.08 15.05 4.57
N ASN A 117 -6.02 16.21 3.88
CA ASN A 117 -6.53 17.49 4.40
C ASN A 117 -6.02 17.81 5.84
N GLY A 118 -4.73 17.59 6.10
CA GLY A 118 -4.11 17.83 7.40
C GLY A 118 -4.53 16.86 8.51
N LYS A 119 -5.04 15.67 8.18
CA LYS A 119 -5.38 14.59 9.11
C LYS A 119 -4.66 13.31 8.74
N ILE A 120 -4.10 12.63 9.73
CA ILE A 120 -3.33 11.39 9.58
C ILE A 120 -4.16 10.23 10.11
N TYR A 121 -4.34 9.19 9.30
CA TYR A 121 -5.07 7.98 9.64
C TYR A 121 -4.11 6.80 9.72
N LEU A 122 -4.17 6.08 10.84
CA LEU A 122 -3.27 5.00 11.18
C LEU A 122 -4.02 3.83 11.80
N VAL A 123 -3.37 2.67 11.80
CA VAL A 123 -3.77 1.52 12.60
C VAL A 123 -2.57 0.92 13.32
N SER A 124 -2.72 0.70 14.63
CA SER A 124 -1.68 0.09 15.47
C SER A 124 -1.56 -1.42 15.21
N GLY A 125 -0.46 -2.03 15.66
CA GLY A 125 -0.20 -3.46 15.56
C GLY A 125 -1.22 -4.33 16.32
N MET A 126 -2.00 -3.73 17.22
CA MET A 126 -3.11 -4.36 17.94
C MET A 126 -4.50 -3.90 17.47
N GLY A 127 -4.58 -3.12 16.39
CA GLY A 127 -5.83 -2.80 15.70
C GLY A 127 -6.62 -1.63 16.27
N GLU A 128 -5.93 -0.66 16.89
CA GLU A 128 -6.50 0.64 17.20
C GLU A 128 -6.41 1.53 15.96
N VAL A 129 -7.55 1.97 15.43
CA VAL A 129 -7.62 2.93 14.32
C VAL A 129 -7.64 4.34 14.90
N VAL A 130 -6.75 5.20 14.42
CA VAL A 130 -6.50 6.53 15.00
C VAL A 130 -6.51 7.58 13.91
N CYS A 131 -7.07 8.75 14.24
CA CYS A 131 -6.91 9.98 13.48
C CYS A 131 -6.12 10.99 14.31
N LEU A 132 -5.06 11.54 13.73
CA LEU A 132 -4.23 12.58 14.33
C LEU A 132 -4.30 13.85 13.48
N ASP A 133 -4.09 15.00 14.13
CA ASP A 133 -3.84 16.25 13.44
C ASP A 133 -2.40 16.27 12.88
N ALA A 134 -2.24 16.55 11.58
CA ALA A 134 -0.93 16.43 10.92
C ALA A 134 0.09 17.48 11.39
N VAL A 135 -0.36 18.63 11.89
CA VAL A 135 0.51 19.73 12.33
C VAL A 135 1.00 19.49 13.75
N SER A 136 0.09 19.13 14.67
CA SER A 136 0.41 18.97 16.10
C SER A 136 0.70 17.54 16.54
N GLY A 137 0.30 16.55 15.73
CA GLY A 137 0.31 15.13 16.08
C GLY A 137 -0.72 14.76 17.15
N ASN A 138 -1.59 15.68 17.58
CA ASN A 138 -2.55 15.40 18.62
C ASN A 138 -3.68 14.49 18.11
N GLU A 139 -4.16 13.60 18.97
CA GLU A 139 -5.28 12.73 18.67
C GLU A 139 -6.55 13.55 18.44
N VAL A 140 -7.22 13.29 17.31
CA VAL A 140 -8.55 13.82 16.98
C VAL A 140 -9.61 12.82 17.44
N TRP A 141 -9.41 11.55 17.10
CA TRP A 141 -10.22 10.44 17.59
C TRP A 141 -9.44 9.12 17.53
N LYS A 142 -9.90 8.15 18.30
CA LYS A 142 -9.34 6.79 18.35
C LYS A 142 -10.42 5.76 18.63
N VAL A 143 -10.33 4.61 17.97
CA VAL A 143 -11.23 3.47 18.14
C VAL A 143 -10.39 2.20 18.29
N ASP A 144 -10.57 1.46 19.39
CA ASP A 144 -10.06 0.07 19.51
C ASP A 144 -10.94 -0.84 18.64
N ALA A 145 -10.69 -0.81 17.33
CA ALA A 145 -11.52 -1.48 16.33
C ALA A 145 -11.43 -3.00 16.45
N HIS A 146 -10.24 -3.53 16.75
CA HIS A 146 -10.05 -4.96 16.95
C HIS A 146 -10.92 -5.50 18.10
N SER A 147 -10.85 -4.89 19.28
CA SER A 147 -11.65 -5.34 20.43
C SER A 147 -13.16 -5.10 20.23
N THR A 148 -13.50 -3.91 19.72
CA THR A 148 -14.90 -3.47 19.57
C THR A 148 -15.67 -4.30 18.55
N PHE A 149 -15.03 -4.67 17.44
CA PHE A 149 -15.66 -5.37 16.32
C PHE A 149 -15.26 -6.84 16.23
N LYS A 150 -14.74 -7.40 17.33
CA LYS A 150 -14.38 -8.83 17.47
C LYS A 150 -13.43 -9.32 16.39
N GLY A 151 -12.38 -8.53 16.18
CA GLY A 151 -11.36 -8.86 15.20
C GLY A 151 -10.57 -10.10 15.55
N GLU A 152 -9.96 -10.70 14.55
CA GLU A 152 -9.10 -11.87 14.68
C GLU A 152 -7.77 -11.62 13.96
N LEU A 153 -6.67 -11.60 14.73
CA LEU A 153 -5.32 -11.34 14.21
C LEU A 153 -4.67 -12.61 13.66
N GLN A 154 -3.86 -12.44 12.63
CA GLN A 154 -2.93 -13.47 12.14
C GLN A 154 -1.58 -13.44 12.88
N ASN A 155 -0.66 -14.34 12.50
CA ASN A 155 0.60 -14.61 13.20
C ASN A 155 1.63 -13.47 13.24
N TRP A 156 1.51 -12.49 12.34
CA TRP A 156 2.45 -11.38 12.14
C TRP A 156 1.80 -9.99 12.28
N GLY A 157 0.80 -9.86 13.15
CA GLY A 157 0.20 -8.56 13.49
C GLY A 157 -0.60 -7.93 12.34
N ILE A 158 -0.40 -6.62 12.12
CA ILE A 158 -1.13 -5.81 11.16
C ILE A 158 -0.13 -5.11 10.22
N ALA A 159 -0.47 -5.07 8.93
CA ALA A 159 0.29 -4.39 7.88
C ALA A 159 -0.58 -3.51 6.98
N GLU A 160 -1.87 -3.41 7.29
CA GLU A 160 -2.83 -2.63 6.49
C GLU A 160 -2.64 -1.13 6.70
N SER A 161 -2.70 -0.39 5.61
CA SER A 161 -2.78 1.08 5.61
C SER A 161 -4.23 1.49 5.33
N VAL A 162 -4.79 2.32 6.21
CA VAL A 162 -6.21 2.75 6.19
C VAL A 162 -6.57 3.32 4.81
N LEU A 163 -7.66 2.84 4.20
CA LEU A 163 -8.19 3.42 2.96
C LEU A 163 -9.18 4.54 3.31
N LEU A 164 -9.09 5.67 2.62
CA LEU A 164 -10.06 6.74 2.73
C LEU A 164 -11.04 6.72 1.56
N THR A 165 -12.27 7.07 1.86
CA THR A 165 -13.29 7.47 0.89
C THR A 165 -13.70 8.92 1.19
N ASP A 166 -14.68 9.45 0.46
CA ASP A 166 -15.21 10.80 0.69
C ASP A 166 -15.63 11.04 2.15
N ARG A 167 -16.14 10.01 2.83
CA ARG A 167 -16.64 10.11 4.21
C ARG A 167 -15.93 9.21 5.22
N ALA A 168 -15.39 8.09 4.78
CA ALA A 168 -14.99 7.01 5.69
C ALA A 168 -13.49 6.71 5.70
N ALA A 169 -12.99 6.35 6.88
CA ALA A 169 -11.78 5.56 7.07
C ALA A 169 -12.18 4.07 7.12
N ILE A 170 -11.68 3.30 6.15
CA ILE A 170 -11.96 1.88 5.95
C ILE A 170 -10.85 1.05 6.59
N TYR A 171 -11.27 0.02 7.33
CA TYR A 171 -10.34 -0.90 7.99
C TYR A 171 -10.86 -2.34 7.96
N THR A 172 -9.98 -3.27 7.60
CA THR A 172 -10.24 -4.71 7.60
C THR A 172 -9.99 -5.26 9.00
N VAL A 173 -11.08 -5.52 9.72
CA VAL A 173 -11.06 -6.09 11.05
C VAL A 173 -10.70 -7.58 10.99
N GLY A 174 -11.38 -8.32 10.09
CA GLY A 174 -11.32 -9.78 9.96
C GLY A 174 -11.83 -10.51 11.20
N GLY A 175 -12.56 -11.62 11.05
CA GLY A 175 -13.09 -12.40 12.17
C GLY A 175 -14.56 -12.77 12.00
N GLU A 176 -15.07 -13.61 12.88
CA GLU A 176 -16.37 -14.29 12.75
C GLU A 176 -17.60 -13.34 12.79
N GLU A 177 -17.47 -12.13 13.32
CA GLU A 177 -18.59 -11.17 13.39
C GLU A 177 -18.53 -10.06 12.33
N THR A 178 -17.35 -9.67 11.86
CA THR A 178 -17.19 -8.52 10.96
C THR A 178 -15.91 -8.65 10.14
N SER A 179 -16.02 -8.51 8.82
CA SER A 179 -14.84 -8.50 7.94
C SER A 179 -14.24 -7.09 7.81
N VAL A 180 -15.06 -6.08 7.49
CA VAL A 180 -14.61 -4.70 7.24
C VAL A 180 -15.53 -3.71 7.94
N ILE A 181 -14.96 -2.59 8.41
CA ILE A 181 -15.70 -1.47 8.97
C ILE A 181 -15.42 -0.18 8.20
N ALA A 182 -16.37 0.75 8.27
CA ALA A 182 -16.18 2.14 7.94
C ALA A 182 -16.41 3.00 9.17
N LEU A 183 -15.40 3.77 9.54
CA LEU A 183 -15.49 4.82 10.56
C LEU A 183 -15.62 6.16 9.86
N ASP A 184 -16.43 7.07 10.39
CA ASP A 184 -16.51 8.44 9.91
C ASP A 184 -15.13 9.10 10.09
N LYS A 185 -14.53 9.56 8.99
CA LYS A 185 -13.14 10.03 9.01
C LYS A 185 -12.96 11.30 9.85
N ILE A 186 -14.05 12.00 10.19
CA ILE A 186 -14.02 13.24 10.98
C ILE A 186 -14.02 12.93 12.49
N ASN A 187 -14.80 11.94 12.93
CA ASN A 187 -15.06 11.73 14.37
C ASN A 187 -14.89 10.29 14.87
N GLY A 188 -14.58 9.33 13.99
CA GLY A 188 -14.35 7.93 14.35
C GLY A 188 -15.62 7.12 14.64
N ASN A 189 -16.82 7.70 14.52
CA ASN A 189 -18.05 6.95 14.74
C ASN A 189 -18.24 5.89 13.66
N LEU A 190 -18.77 4.73 14.02
CA LEU A 190 -19.12 3.69 13.06
C LEU A 190 -20.18 4.21 12.08
N LEU A 191 -19.88 4.13 10.77
CA LEU A 191 -20.85 4.37 9.71
C LEU A 191 -21.54 3.08 9.31
N TRP A 192 -20.76 2.03 9.08
CA TRP A 192 -21.24 0.70 8.78
C TRP A 192 -20.18 -0.35 9.14
N LYS A 193 -20.64 -1.60 9.30
CA LYS A 193 -19.80 -2.78 9.36
C LYS A 193 -20.36 -3.83 8.40
N SER A 194 -19.49 -4.50 7.66
CA SER A 194 -19.91 -5.57 6.75
C SER A 194 -20.37 -6.80 7.52
N LYS A 195 -21.16 -7.67 6.87
CA LYS A 195 -21.27 -9.05 7.34
C LYS A 195 -19.88 -9.70 7.36
N SER A 196 -19.68 -10.66 8.26
CA SER A 196 -18.50 -11.52 8.21
C SER A 196 -18.61 -12.53 7.07
N LEU A 197 -17.46 -12.83 6.47
CA LEU A 197 -17.26 -14.01 5.61
C LEU A 197 -16.44 -15.11 6.32
N GLY A 198 -16.18 -14.95 7.62
CA GLY A 198 -15.38 -15.84 8.44
C GLY A 198 -13.88 -15.62 8.30
N GLY A 199 -13.14 -16.18 9.26
CA GLY A 199 -11.68 -16.22 9.25
C GLY A 199 -10.99 -14.88 9.58
N PRO A 200 -9.67 -14.95 9.87
CA PRO A 200 -8.93 -13.80 10.36
C PRO A 200 -8.63 -12.77 9.27
N ARG A 201 -8.15 -11.60 9.70
CA ARG A 201 -7.67 -10.55 8.80
C ARG A 201 -6.50 -11.02 7.93
N ALA A 202 -6.19 -10.27 6.88
CA ALA A 202 -4.96 -10.43 6.09
C ALA A 202 -3.95 -9.29 6.33
N TYR A 203 -2.89 -9.28 5.53
CA TYR A 203 -1.81 -8.29 5.52
C TYR A 203 -1.90 -7.28 4.36
N ALA A 204 -2.92 -7.38 3.50
CA ALA A 204 -3.10 -6.48 2.37
C ALA A 204 -3.87 -5.22 2.75
N SER A 205 -3.49 -4.09 2.14
CA SER A 205 -4.24 -2.84 2.26
C SER A 205 -5.39 -2.79 1.24
N PRO A 206 -6.60 -2.34 1.62
CA PRO A 206 -7.72 -2.22 0.69
C PRO A 206 -7.50 -1.08 -0.31
N SER A 207 -8.24 -1.14 -1.42
CA SER A 207 -8.26 -0.13 -2.47
C SER A 207 -9.71 0.24 -2.86
N LEU A 208 -9.87 1.43 -3.43
CA LEU A 208 -11.13 1.90 -4.00
C LEU A 208 -11.02 1.79 -5.53
N ILE A 209 -11.99 1.12 -6.16
CA ILE A 209 -12.05 0.96 -7.62
C ILE A 209 -13.35 1.53 -8.16
N GLU A 210 -13.34 1.91 -9.43
CA GLU A 210 -14.54 2.32 -10.16
C GLU A 210 -14.73 1.41 -11.37
N LYS A 211 -15.96 0.96 -11.60
CA LYS A 211 -16.38 0.37 -12.87
C LYS A 211 -17.73 0.94 -13.29
N ASN A 212 -17.78 1.55 -14.47
CA ASN A 212 -19.01 2.12 -15.05
C ASN A 212 -19.76 3.05 -14.07
N GLY A 213 -19.03 3.89 -13.33
CA GLY A 213 -19.59 4.79 -12.31
C GLY A 213 -20.00 4.13 -10.99
N MET A 214 -19.80 2.82 -10.83
CA MET A 214 -20.00 2.12 -9.56
C MET A 214 -18.68 2.02 -8.81
N MET A 215 -18.66 2.56 -7.59
CA MET A 215 -17.52 2.48 -6.69
C MET A 215 -17.57 1.18 -5.88
N LEU A 216 -16.44 0.50 -5.74
CA LEU A 216 -16.29 -0.68 -4.89
C LEU A 216 -15.02 -0.55 -4.02
N ILE A 217 -15.12 -0.94 -2.75
CA ILE A 217 -13.94 -1.21 -1.93
C ILE A 217 -13.51 -2.64 -2.21
N LEU A 218 -12.28 -2.83 -2.69
CA LEU A 218 -11.62 -4.14 -2.69
C LEU A 218 -10.84 -4.31 -1.40
N ALA A 219 -11.16 -5.37 -0.66
CA ALA A 219 -10.48 -5.77 0.56
C ALA A 219 -10.12 -7.26 0.51
N GLN A 220 -9.17 -7.67 1.35
CA GLN A 220 -8.78 -9.08 1.48
C GLN A 220 -8.81 -9.49 2.94
N THR A 221 -9.47 -10.61 3.22
CA THR A 221 -9.32 -11.35 4.49
C THR A 221 -8.35 -12.51 4.27
N SER A 222 -8.08 -13.30 5.31
CA SER A 222 -7.27 -14.51 5.14
C SER A 222 -7.86 -15.47 4.10
N ASN A 223 -9.19 -15.46 3.94
CA ASN A 223 -9.89 -16.40 3.07
C ASN A 223 -10.26 -15.81 1.72
N ASP A 224 -10.68 -14.55 1.67
CA ASP A 224 -11.41 -14.02 0.52
C ASP A 224 -10.80 -12.73 -0.03
N LEU A 225 -10.89 -12.58 -1.36
CA LEU A 225 -11.02 -11.26 -1.98
C LEU A 225 -12.48 -10.83 -1.90
N ILE A 226 -12.75 -9.61 -1.46
CA ILE A 226 -14.10 -9.12 -1.20
C ILE A 226 -14.27 -7.77 -1.89
N ALA A 227 -15.41 -7.58 -2.56
CA ALA A 227 -15.89 -6.26 -2.95
C ALA A 227 -17.06 -5.82 -2.06
N LEU A 228 -16.99 -4.57 -1.61
CA LEU A 228 -17.99 -3.95 -0.75
C LEU A 228 -18.52 -2.67 -1.39
N ASP A 229 -19.81 -2.42 -1.20
CA ASP A 229 -20.42 -1.12 -1.48
C ASP A 229 -19.88 -0.09 -0.46
N PRO A 230 -19.18 0.99 -0.89
CA PRO A 230 -18.60 1.97 0.01
C PRO A 230 -19.63 2.73 0.86
N ALA A 231 -20.88 2.84 0.40
CA ALA A 231 -21.92 3.61 1.08
C ALA A 231 -22.49 2.88 2.31
N ASN A 232 -22.53 1.55 2.28
CA ASN A 232 -23.25 0.77 3.29
C ASN A 232 -22.52 -0.50 3.77
N GLY A 233 -21.39 -0.88 3.16
CA GLY A 233 -20.61 -2.04 3.57
C GLY A 233 -21.20 -3.39 3.17
N ASN A 234 -22.22 -3.41 2.30
CA ASN A 234 -22.76 -4.66 1.78
C ASN A 234 -21.70 -5.35 0.92
N VAL A 235 -21.48 -6.64 1.18
CA VAL A 235 -20.67 -7.49 0.29
C VAL A 235 -21.40 -7.62 -1.04
N VAL A 236 -20.79 -7.08 -2.09
CA VAL A 236 -21.31 -7.18 -3.46
C VAL A 236 -20.99 -8.56 -4.02
N TRP A 237 -19.73 -8.98 -3.87
CA TRP A 237 -19.27 -10.33 -4.18
C TRP A 237 -18.04 -10.68 -3.34
N SER A 238 -17.73 -11.96 -3.26
CA SER A 238 -16.49 -12.47 -2.69
C SER A 238 -15.94 -13.62 -3.54
N TYR A 239 -14.64 -13.87 -3.41
CA TYR A 239 -13.96 -14.96 -4.07
C TYR A 239 -13.00 -15.65 -3.09
N ASP A 240 -13.18 -16.96 -2.91
CA ASP A 240 -12.34 -17.79 -2.05
C ASP A 240 -10.91 -17.85 -2.63
N LEU A 241 -9.98 -17.13 -2.00
CA LEU A 241 -8.55 -17.23 -2.28
C LEU A 241 -7.87 -18.31 -1.44
N PHE A 242 -8.51 -18.75 -0.36
CA PHE A 242 -8.03 -19.79 0.56
C PHE A 242 -7.83 -21.13 -0.15
N GLN A 243 -8.67 -21.44 -1.15
CA GLN A 243 -8.57 -22.63 -1.98
C GLN A 243 -7.20 -22.81 -2.65
N TYR A 244 -6.43 -21.73 -2.81
CA TYR A 244 -5.10 -21.78 -3.43
C TYR A 244 -3.95 -21.88 -2.43
N HIS A 245 -4.21 -21.85 -1.13
CA HIS A 245 -3.19 -22.09 -0.11
C HIS A 245 -3.02 -23.59 0.14
N THR A 246 -2.06 -24.19 -0.56
CA THR A 246 -1.78 -25.65 -0.54
C THR A 246 -0.91 -26.09 0.63
N HIS A 247 -0.19 -25.14 1.26
CA HIS A 247 0.70 -25.39 2.39
C HIS A 247 0.15 -24.81 3.71
N ARG A 248 0.64 -25.33 4.84
CA ARG A 248 0.27 -24.81 6.17
C ARG A 248 0.93 -23.46 6.45
N MET A 249 2.17 -23.29 6.04
CA MET A 249 2.90 -22.04 6.21
C MET A 249 2.36 -21.00 5.22
N GLY A 250 2.16 -19.77 5.69
CA GLY A 250 1.62 -18.69 4.84
C GLY A 250 0.13 -18.76 4.54
N LYS A 251 -0.56 -19.79 5.05
CA LYS A 251 -1.97 -20.03 4.78
C LYS A 251 -2.83 -18.82 5.17
N GLY A 252 -3.45 -18.21 4.17
CA GLY A 252 -4.31 -17.03 4.34
C GLY A 252 -3.54 -15.75 4.64
N ALA A 253 -2.26 -15.63 4.25
CA ALA A 253 -1.51 -14.40 4.51
C ALA A 253 -2.10 -13.20 3.75
N GLN A 254 -2.35 -13.34 2.44
CA GLN A 254 -2.73 -12.25 1.51
C GLN A 254 -2.02 -10.93 1.81
N THR A 255 -0.87 -10.73 1.18
CA THR A 255 0.15 -9.77 1.61
C THR A 255 0.30 -8.57 0.70
N ASN A 256 -0.36 -8.57 -0.46
CA ASN A 256 -0.23 -7.50 -1.44
C ASN A 256 -1.60 -6.90 -1.75
N THR A 257 -1.65 -5.57 -1.88
CA THR A 257 -2.82 -4.86 -2.38
C THR A 257 -3.16 -5.33 -3.80
N ALA A 258 -4.44 -5.61 -4.05
CA ALA A 258 -4.91 -6.00 -5.37
C ALA A 258 -4.70 -4.85 -6.37
N LEU A 259 -4.17 -5.16 -7.55
CA LEU A 259 -4.11 -4.19 -8.64
C LEU A 259 -5.42 -4.22 -9.41
N PHE A 260 -5.91 -3.04 -9.79
CA PHE A 260 -7.07 -2.89 -10.67
C PHE A 260 -6.68 -2.09 -11.91
N TYR A 261 -6.96 -2.64 -13.08
CA TYR A 261 -6.72 -1.96 -14.35
C TYR A 261 -7.60 -2.56 -15.45
N ASN A 262 -8.26 -1.70 -16.24
CA ASN A 262 -9.15 -2.11 -17.33
C ASN A 262 -10.13 -3.23 -16.94
N ASP A 263 -10.88 -3.02 -15.85
CA ASP A 263 -11.88 -3.96 -15.32
C ASP A 263 -11.32 -5.33 -14.90
N GLU A 264 -10.01 -5.42 -14.72
CA GLU A 264 -9.33 -6.63 -14.30
C GLU A 264 -8.64 -6.42 -12.95
N ILE A 265 -8.72 -7.45 -12.11
CA ILE A 265 -8.17 -7.43 -10.75
C ILE A 265 -7.08 -8.49 -10.67
N PHE A 266 -5.85 -8.08 -10.35
CA PHE A 266 -4.74 -8.99 -10.10
C PHE A 266 -4.45 -9.10 -8.61
N VAL A 267 -4.40 -10.33 -8.12
CA VAL A 267 -4.06 -10.67 -6.73
C VAL A 267 -2.89 -11.65 -6.72
N THR A 268 -1.97 -11.45 -5.79
CA THR A 268 -0.85 -12.35 -5.57
C THR A 268 -0.46 -12.35 -4.09
N SER A 269 0.00 -13.49 -3.61
CA SER A 269 0.52 -13.70 -2.26
C SER A 269 1.71 -14.65 -2.36
N GLY A 270 2.64 -14.61 -1.41
CA GLY A 270 3.73 -15.60 -1.37
C GLY A 270 3.24 -16.94 -0.87
N TYR A 271 4.19 -17.84 -0.60
CA TYR A 271 3.95 -19.20 -0.11
C TYR A 271 3.20 -20.07 -1.11
N ASP A 272 3.64 -20.02 -2.37
CA ASP A 272 3.09 -20.81 -3.47
C ASP A 272 1.63 -20.48 -3.79
N HIS A 273 1.13 -19.32 -3.33
CA HIS A 273 -0.18 -18.82 -3.74
C HIS A 273 -0.06 -18.24 -5.16
N PRO A 274 -0.78 -18.79 -6.15
CA PRO A 274 -0.64 -18.36 -7.52
C PRO A 274 -1.09 -16.91 -7.69
N GLY A 275 -0.38 -16.16 -8.53
CA GLY A 275 -0.90 -14.94 -9.10
C GLY A 275 -2.21 -15.23 -9.83
N THR A 276 -3.28 -14.53 -9.49
CA THR A 276 -4.63 -14.74 -10.01
C THR A 276 -5.13 -13.46 -10.65
N MET A 277 -5.65 -13.58 -11.88
CA MET A 277 -6.31 -12.49 -12.57
C MET A 277 -7.80 -12.76 -12.64
N PHE A 278 -8.59 -11.75 -12.31
CA PHE A 278 -10.04 -11.78 -12.38
C PHE A 278 -10.55 -10.76 -13.39
N SER A 279 -11.61 -11.12 -14.12
CA SER A 279 -12.40 -10.17 -14.89
C SER A 279 -13.61 -9.75 -14.07
N LEU A 280 -13.80 -8.44 -13.90
CA LEU A 280 -14.97 -7.86 -13.24
C LEU A 280 -16.10 -7.72 -14.25
N ALA A 281 -17.28 -8.26 -13.93
CA ALA A 281 -18.47 -8.16 -14.77
C ALA A 281 -18.89 -6.70 -15.01
N ASP A 282 -19.59 -6.42 -16.11
CA ASP A 282 -20.02 -5.06 -16.52
C ASP A 282 -20.89 -4.35 -15.49
N ASP A 283 -21.71 -5.11 -14.76
CA ASP A 283 -22.53 -4.63 -13.65
C ASP A 283 -21.78 -4.54 -12.31
N ALA A 284 -20.48 -4.88 -12.30
CA ALA A 284 -19.60 -4.94 -11.14
C ALA A 284 -20.08 -5.87 -10.00
N LYS A 285 -21.07 -6.74 -10.26
CA LYS A 285 -21.67 -7.61 -9.24
C LYS A 285 -21.06 -8.99 -9.12
N SER A 286 -20.09 -9.32 -9.97
CA SER A 286 -19.37 -10.59 -9.89
C SER A 286 -18.00 -10.48 -10.53
N VAL A 287 -17.13 -11.42 -10.15
CA VAL A 287 -15.83 -11.64 -10.78
C VAL A 287 -15.73 -13.07 -11.28
N SER A 288 -14.97 -13.26 -12.36
CA SER A 288 -14.59 -14.59 -12.85
C SER A 288 -13.08 -14.69 -12.97
N LEU A 289 -12.52 -15.82 -12.54
CA LEU A 289 -11.10 -16.12 -12.75
C LEU A 289 -10.81 -16.15 -14.26
N LYS A 290 -9.88 -15.31 -14.71
CA LYS A 290 -9.42 -15.19 -16.09
C LYS A 290 -8.21 -16.09 -16.36
N TRP A 291 -7.18 -16.00 -15.51
CA TRP A 291 -5.99 -16.84 -15.59
C TRP A 291 -5.30 -16.96 -14.22
N LYS A 292 -4.41 -17.94 -14.12
CA LYS A 292 -3.50 -18.14 -12.97
C LYS A 292 -2.06 -18.25 -13.45
N ASN A 293 -1.13 -17.89 -12.59
CA ASN A 293 0.30 -17.98 -12.82
C ASN A 293 1.02 -18.40 -11.52
N ASP A 294 1.82 -19.45 -11.59
CA ASP A 294 2.55 -19.98 -10.42
C ASP A 294 3.96 -19.37 -10.27
N THR A 295 4.40 -18.51 -11.20
CA THR A 295 5.71 -17.88 -11.16
C THR A 295 5.74 -16.63 -10.27
N LEU A 296 4.71 -15.77 -10.31
CA LEU A 296 4.69 -14.51 -9.56
C LEU A 296 3.81 -14.63 -8.31
N ASP A 297 4.31 -15.36 -7.31
CA ASP A 297 3.74 -15.48 -5.96
C ASP A 297 4.43 -14.47 -5.00
N CYS A 298 4.03 -13.20 -5.11
CA CYS A 298 4.74 -12.12 -4.45
C CYS A 298 4.62 -12.20 -2.92
N HIS A 299 5.75 -12.30 -2.22
CA HIS A 299 5.72 -12.44 -0.76
C HIS A 299 5.17 -11.20 -0.03
N ILE A 300 5.90 -10.10 0.01
CA ILE A 300 5.45 -8.84 0.65
C ILE A 300 5.91 -7.61 -0.14
N GLY A 301 6.53 -7.81 -1.31
CA GLY A 301 7.18 -6.78 -2.10
C GLY A 301 6.25 -5.93 -2.96
N GLY A 302 4.98 -6.33 -3.08
CA GLY A 302 4.05 -5.74 -4.03
C GLY A 302 4.42 -6.02 -5.48
N VAL A 303 3.56 -5.54 -6.37
CA VAL A 303 3.72 -5.59 -7.82
C VAL A 303 3.35 -4.24 -8.42
N VAL A 304 3.88 -3.93 -9.60
CA VAL A 304 3.49 -2.76 -10.40
C VAL A 304 3.10 -3.19 -11.81
N MET A 305 2.15 -2.48 -12.41
CA MET A 305 1.77 -2.68 -13.82
C MET A 305 2.33 -1.53 -14.66
N VAL A 306 3.19 -1.86 -15.63
CA VAL A 306 3.75 -0.89 -16.58
C VAL A 306 3.61 -1.46 -17.99
N ASP A 307 3.00 -0.70 -18.90
CA ASP A 307 2.86 -1.05 -20.32
C ASP A 307 2.27 -2.46 -20.58
N GLY A 308 1.25 -2.83 -19.81
CA GLY A 308 0.57 -4.13 -19.93
C GLY A 308 1.42 -5.31 -19.45
N LYS A 309 2.40 -5.05 -18.60
CA LYS A 309 3.24 -6.06 -17.94
C LYS A 309 3.18 -5.86 -16.43
N ILE A 310 3.17 -6.96 -15.69
CA ILE A 310 3.22 -6.96 -14.22
C ILE A 310 4.65 -7.28 -13.82
N PHE A 311 5.28 -6.39 -13.04
CA PHE A 311 6.62 -6.57 -12.53
C PHE A 311 6.59 -6.75 -11.01
N GLY A 312 7.40 -7.66 -10.50
CA GLY A 312 7.60 -7.89 -9.08
C GLY A 312 8.63 -8.96 -8.81
N SER A 313 8.63 -9.50 -7.60
CA SER A 313 9.46 -10.64 -7.23
C SER A 313 8.63 -11.74 -6.60
N ASN A 314 9.07 -12.97 -6.75
CA ASN A 314 8.38 -14.17 -6.29
C ASN A 314 8.95 -14.72 -4.97
N TRP A 315 8.26 -15.68 -4.38
CA TRP A 315 8.71 -16.39 -3.19
C TRP A 315 9.24 -17.76 -3.59
N ALA A 316 10.56 -17.95 -3.54
CA ALA A 316 11.14 -19.29 -3.66
C ALA A 316 11.33 -19.95 -2.28
N SER A 317 11.56 -19.13 -1.24
CA SER A 317 11.60 -19.54 0.17
C SER A 317 11.51 -18.30 1.07
N ASN A 318 11.48 -18.47 2.40
CA ASN A 318 11.58 -17.36 3.35
C ASN A 318 12.88 -16.53 3.25
N THR A 319 13.89 -17.02 2.55
CA THR A 319 15.20 -16.35 2.43
C THR A 319 15.67 -16.15 0.99
N GLY A 320 14.80 -16.42 0.02
CA GLY A 320 15.13 -16.44 -1.40
C GLY A 320 13.92 -16.17 -2.30
N GLY A 321 14.20 -15.63 -3.49
CA GLY A 321 13.25 -15.47 -4.58
C GLY A 321 13.91 -14.75 -5.75
N ASN A 322 13.15 -14.63 -6.83
CA ASN A 322 13.57 -14.12 -8.12
C ASN A 322 12.71 -12.91 -8.51
N TRP A 323 13.20 -12.12 -9.45
CA TRP A 323 12.44 -11.06 -10.10
C TRP A 323 11.71 -11.63 -11.30
N ALA A 324 10.45 -11.28 -11.47
CA ALA A 324 9.61 -11.85 -12.53
C ALA A 324 8.76 -10.78 -13.21
N CYS A 325 8.45 -11.06 -14.46
CA CYS A 325 7.53 -10.27 -15.28
C CYS A 325 6.45 -11.17 -15.87
N LEU A 326 5.19 -10.75 -15.78
CA LEU A 326 4.07 -11.41 -16.44
C LEU A 326 3.44 -10.50 -17.51
N ASP A 327 2.88 -11.11 -18.54
CA ASP A 327 1.92 -10.44 -19.41
C ASP A 327 0.57 -10.25 -18.69
N TRP A 328 0.09 -9.00 -18.59
CA TRP A 328 -1.18 -8.68 -17.93
C TRP A 328 -2.37 -9.41 -18.57
N LYS A 329 -2.40 -9.49 -19.91
CA LYS A 329 -3.56 -10.03 -20.62
C LYS A 329 -3.63 -11.54 -20.54
N THR A 330 -2.48 -12.21 -20.68
CA THR A 330 -2.44 -13.68 -20.83
C THR A 330 -1.94 -14.43 -19.60
N GLY A 331 -1.36 -13.75 -18.61
CA GLY A 331 -0.72 -14.39 -17.45
C GLY A 331 0.58 -15.13 -17.79
N LYS A 332 1.12 -14.92 -19.00
CA LYS A 332 2.34 -15.59 -19.45
C LYS A 332 3.53 -15.04 -18.68
N THR A 333 4.32 -15.93 -18.08
CA THR A 333 5.65 -15.58 -17.56
C THR A 333 6.55 -15.16 -18.72
N MET A 334 7.03 -13.92 -18.65
CA MET A 334 7.92 -13.34 -19.64
C MET A 334 9.38 -13.62 -19.28
N TYR A 335 9.73 -13.44 -18.00
CA TYR A 335 10.99 -13.91 -17.41
C TYR A 335 10.81 -14.21 -15.91
N GLU A 336 11.74 -15.00 -15.38
CA GLU A 336 12.01 -15.19 -13.94
C GLU A 336 13.53 -15.25 -13.77
N GLU A 337 14.14 -14.22 -13.18
CA GLU A 337 15.59 -14.07 -13.11
C GLU A 337 16.05 -13.77 -11.69
N THR A 338 17.15 -14.40 -11.29
CA THR A 338 17.76 -14.16 -9.98
C THR A 338 18.62 -12.90 -10.02
N TRP A 339 18.33 -11.95 -9.13
CA TRP A 339 19.24 -10.85 -8.80
C TRP A 339 19.22 -10.61 -7.30
N ASN A 340 20.28 -11.04 -6.59
CA ASN A 340 20.46 -11.02 -5.14
C ASN A 340 19.37 -11.76 -4.34
N ASN A 341 18.15 -11.21 -4.31
CA ASN A 341 16.98 -11.78 -3.66
C ASN A 341 15.70 -11.13 -4.20
N LYS A 342 14.54 -11.62 -3.74
CA LYS A 342 13.25 -10.94 -3.86
C LYS A 342 13.21 -9.65 -3.06
N GLY A 343 12.18 -8.83 -3.26
CA GLY A 343 11.95 -7.65 -2.46
C GLY A 343 10.87 -6.75 -3.02
N SER A 344 10.89 -5.48 -2.65
CA SER A 344 9.84 -4.54 -3.03
C SER A 344 10.09 -3.88 -4.39
N VAL A 345 8.99 -3.59 -5.09
CA VAL A 345 9.01 -2.82 -6.35
C VAL A 345 8.07 -1.64 -6.30
N ILE A 346 8.58 -0.50 -6.75
CA ILE A 346 7.82 0.70 -7.12
C ILE A 346 8.26 1.15 -8.52
N ALA A 347 7.49 2.03 -9.15
CA ALA A 347 7.82 2.61 -10.45
C ALA A 347 7.65 4.12 -10.43
N ALA A 348 8.50 4.82 -11.17
CA ALA A 348 8.34 6.25 -11.44
C ALA A 348 9.07 6.60 -12.73
N ASP A 349 8.51 7.55 -13.48
CA ASP A 349 9.12 8.10 -14.69
C ASP A 349 9.66 7.04 -15.68
N GLY A 350 8.91 5.96 -15.89
CA GLY A 350 9.29 4.88 -16.84
C GLY A 350 10.42 3.96 -16.36
N MET A 351 10.81 4.01 -15.09
CA MET A 351 11.78 3.11 -14.47
C MET A 351 11.15 2.35 -13.30
N LEU A 352 11.64 1.14 -13.04
CA LEU A 352 11.34 0.39 -11.83
C LEU A 352 12.45 0.62 -10.80
N TYR A 353 12.07 0.68 -9.53
CA TYR A 353 12.97 0.75 -8.39
C TYR A 353 12.78 -0.54 -7.60
N CYS A 354 13.78 -1.40 -7.64
CA CYS A 354 13.73 -2.77 -7.11
C CYS A 354 14.64 -2.87 -5.87
N TYR A 355 14.04 -3.03 -4.69
CA TYR A 355 14.75 -3.07 -3.42
C TYR A 355 14.73 -4.49 -2.83
N GLU A 356 15.84 -5.20 -2.92
CA GLU A 356 15.90 -6.59 -2.44
C GLU A 356 16.03 -6.70 -0.92
N GLU A 357 15.35 -7.68 -0.35
CA GLU A 357 15.00 -7.70 1.07
C GLU A 357 16.12 -8.19 2.02
N LYS A 358 17.20 -8.78 1.49
CA LYS A 358 18.21 -9.49 2.31
C LYS A 358 19.52 -8.76 2.45
N GLY A 359 20.06 -8.23 1.35
CA GLY A 359 21.34 -7.53 1.32
C GLY A 359 21.21 -6.02 1.17
N GLY A 360 20.00 -5.49 0.95
CA GLY A 360 19.75 -4.07 0.78
C GLY A 360 20.23 -3.49 -0.54
N ASN A 361 20.39 -4.30 -1.58
CA ASN A 361 20.66 -3.79 -2.93
C ASN A 361 19.41 -3.12 -3.50
N LEU A 362 19.58 -1.89 -4.00
CA LEU A 362 18.54 -1.12 -4.65
C LEU A 362 18.96 -0.90 -6.10
N ALA A 363 18.13 -1.35 -7.04
CA ALA A 363 18.37 -1.21 -8.48
C ALA A 363 17.37 -0.27 -9.14
N LEU A 364 17.88 0.48 -10.10
CA LEU A 364 17.10 1.15 -11.13
C LEU A 364 17.05 0.23 -12.36
N VAL A 365 15.85 -0.18 -12.74
CA VAL A 365 15.62 -1.22 -13.75
C VAL A 365 14.75 -0.66 -14.85
N ARG A 366 15.12 -0.91 -16.11
CA ARG A 366 14.27 -0.60 -17.25
C ARG A 366 13.14 -1.62 -17.32
N PRO A 367 11.86 -1.22 -17.38
CA PRO A 367 10.76 -2.15 -17.64
C PRO A 367 11.00 -2.83 -18.99
N ASN A 368 11.29 -4.12 -18.97
CA ASN A 368 11.60 -4.90 -20.17
C ASN A 368 11.01 -6.30 -20.01
N PRO A 369 10.10 -6.76 -20.89
CA PRO A 369 9.53 -8.10 -20.77
C PRO A 369 10.51 -9.22 -21.11
N GLU A 370 11.66 -8.95 -21.72
CA GLU A 370 12.58 -10.00 -22.17
C GLU A 370 13.61 -10.42 -21.11
N LYS A 371 13.89 -9.56 -20.12
CA LYS A 371 14.90 -9.78 -19.08
C LYS A 371 14.77 -8.81 -17.91
N PHE A 372 15.40 -9.11 -16.79
CA PHE A 372 15.54 -8.16 -15.69
C PHE A 372 16.64 -7.12 -15.99
N ASP A 373 16.26 -6.04 -16.69
CA ASP A 373 17.19 -5.09 -17.32
C ASP A 373 17.69 -3.99 -16.36
N ILE A 374 18.56 -4.38 -15.44
CA ILE A 374 19.20 -3.47 -14.48
C ILE A 374 20.07 -2.46 -15.22
N VAL A 375 19.86 -1.17 -14.94
CA VAL A 375 20.67 -0.07 -15.48
C VAL A 375 21.77 0.32 -14.50
N SER A 376 21.43 0.47 -13.22
CA SER A 376 22.36 0.83 -12.16
C SER A 376 21.84 0.34 -10.80
N SER A 377 22.72 0.12 -9.84
CA SER A 377 22.34 -0.27 -8.48
C SER A 377 23.34 0.23 -7.45
N PHE A 378 22.89 0.38 -6.22
CA PHE A 378 23.75 0.64 -5.06
C PHE A 378 23.23 -0.11 -3.84
N LYS A 379 23.98 -0.10 -2.75
CA LYS A 379 23.65 -0.85 -1.53
C LYS A 379 23.27 0.10 -0.39
N ILE A 380 22.22 -0.24 0.33
CA ILE A 380 21.83 0.39 1.58
C ILE A 380 22.64 -0.25 2.71
N GLU A 381 23.49 0.56 3.35
CA GLU A 381 24.41 0.09 4.40
C GLU A 381 23.97 0.48 5.82
N LYS A 382 22.95 1.33 5.94
CA LYS A 382 22.44 1.84 7.22
C LYS A 382 21.22 1.04 7.67
N GLY A 383 20.96 1.02 8.97
CA GLY A 383 19.81 0.33 9.56
C GLY A 383 20.08 -1.14 9.88
N THR A 384 19.07 -1.81 10.44
CA THR A 384 19.15 -3.21 10.84
C THR A 384 17.85 -3.95 10.54
N GLY A 385 17.96 -5.29 10.47
CA GLY A 385 16.83 -6.17 10.17
C GLY A 385 16.67 -6.46 8.69
N PRO A 386 15.48 -6.90 8.25
CA PRO A 386 15.18 -7.09 6.84
C PRO A 386 14.83 -5.77 6.14
N HIS A 387 15.13 -5.70 4.84
CA HIS A 387 14.84 -4.54 3.98
C HIS A 387 13.39 -4.58 3.43
N TRP A 388 12.41 -4.67 4.34
CA TRP A 388 11.00 -4.86 4.00
C TRP A 388 10.21 -3.58 3.75
N ALA A 389 10.74 -2.42 4.14
CA ALA A 389 10.06 -1.16 3.90
C ALA A 389 10.05 -0.84 2.41
N HIS A 390 8.85 -0.63 1.86
CA HIS A 390 8.71 -0.19 0.47
C HIS A 390 9.24 1.24 0.36
N PRO A 391 10.16 1.52 -0.59
CA PRO A 391 10.59 2.88 -0.86
C PRO A 391 9.41 3.77 -1.28
N SER A 392 9.58 5.08 -1.18
CA SER A 392 8.62 6.06 -1.71
C SER A 392 9.34 7.17 -2.45
N ILE A 393 8.63 7.84 -3.36
CA ILE A 393 9.17 8.93 -4.17
C ILE A 393 8.32 10.18 -3.99
N TYR A 394 8.98 11.31 -3.78
CA TYR A 394 8.34 12.62 -3.71
C TYR A 394 9.32 13.74 -4.04
N GLY A 395 8.95 14.66 -4.92
CA GLY A 395 9.71 15.87 -5.22
C GLY A 395 11.13 15.58 -5.70
N GLY A 396 11.28 14.58 -6.58
CA GLY A 396 12.57 14.17 -7.13
C GLY A 396 13.50 13.48 -6.13
N LYS A 397 12.95 12.95 -5.02
CA LYS A 397 13.71 12.26 -3.97
C LYS A 397 13.18 10.86 -3.75
N LEU A 398 14.10 9.93 -3.49
CA LEU A 398 13.83 8.55 -3.13
C LEU A 398 14.02 8.40 -1.62
N PHE A 399 12.95 8.01 -0.92
CA PHE A 399 12.93 7.77 0.51
C PHE A 399 13.04 6.26 0.73
N VAL A 400 14.08 5.85 1.44
CA VAL A 400 14.36 4.45 1.73
C VAL A 400 14.45 4.29 3.24
N ARG A 401 13.73 3.32 3.78
CA ARG A 401 13.76 3.00 5.20
C ARG A 401 14.38 1.63 5.42
N HIS A 402 15.20 1.51 6.46
CA HIS A 402 15.69 0.23 6.95
C HIS A 402 15.73 0.23 8.48
N GLY A 403 14.80 -0.51 9.10
CA GLY A 403 14.65 -0.55 10.55
C GLY A 403 14.32 0.84 11.12
N GLU A 404 15.25 1.38 11.91
CA GLU A 404 15.11 2.68 12.59
C GLU A 404 15.64 3.88 11.78
N VAL A 405 16.23 3.62 10.60
CA VAL A 405 16.89 4.64 9.79
C VAL A 405 16.08 4.97 8.54
N LEU A 406 15.94 6.26 8.27
CA LEU A 406 15.48 6.83 7.01
C LEU A 406 16.66 7.43 6.25
N MET A 407 16.78 7.10 4.97
CA MET A 407 17.70 7.74 4.03
C MET A 407 16.90 8.38 2.89
N VAL A 408 17.30 9.58 2.48
CA VAL A 408 16.69 10.31 1.37
C VAL A 408 17.74 10.61 0.32
N TYR A 409 17.49 10.17 -0.91
CA TYR A 409 18.41 10.35 -2.02
C TYR A 409 17.84 11.28 -3.07
N LYS A 410 18.67 12.15 -3.64
CA LYS A 410 18.30 12.97 -4.80
C LYS A 410 18.29 12.09 -6.06
N ILE A 411 17.13 12.00 -6.71
CA ILE A 411 16.97 11.26 -7.95
C ILE A 411 16.42 12.11 -9.10
N SER A 412 16.34 13.44 -8.95
CA SER A 412 16.07 14.36 -10.06
C SER A 412 17.34 14.74 -10.81
N ASN A 413 17.20 15.03 -12.10
CA ASN A 413 18.28 15.60 -12.94
C ASN A 413 18.71 17.00 -12.49
#